data_AF-T1C3B7-F1
#
_entry.id   AF-T1C3B7-F1
#
_cell.length_a   1.000
_cell.length_b   1.000
_cell.length_c   1.000
_cell.angle_alpha   90.00
_cell.angle_beta   90.00
_cell.angle_gamma   90.00
#
_symmetry.space_group_name_H-M   'P 1'
#
loop_
_entity.id
_entity.type
_entity.pdbx_description
1 polymer ?
#
loop_
_entity_poly.entity_id
_entity_poly.type
_entity_poly.pdbx_seq_one_letter_code
_entity_poly.pdbx_strand_id
1 'polypeptide(L)'
;KQDEYQYKILEMEVMPDHVHLLIDVNPKRGVYHVVNQIKGYSSFVLRNEFPVLKRKIPTLWTHSKFISTVGSVTLEVVKKYIEEQKRV
;
A
#
# COMPACT_ATOMS: atom_id res chain seq x y z
N LYS A 1 -7.52 -6.97 -6.66
CA LYS A 1 -7.65 -5.70 -5.90
C LYS A 1 -6.55 -4.70 -6.22
N GLN A 2 -5.31 -5.11 -6.48
CA GLN A 2 -4.21 -4.20 -6.85
C GLN A 2 -4.56 -3.30 -8.07
N ASP A 3 -5.02 -3.89 -9.18
CA ASP A 3 -5.42 -3.12 -10.37
C ASP A 3 -6.62 -2.20 -10.10
N GLU A 4 -7.66 -2.72 -9.44
CA GLU A 4 -8.87 -1.99 -9.07
C GLU A 4 -8.55 -0.78 -8.17
N TYR A 5 -7.60 -0.93 -7.25
CA TYR A 5 -7.19 0.10 -6.30
C TYR A 5 -6.06 0.99 -6.85
N GLN A 6 -5.45 0.58 -7.98
CA GLN A 6 -4.33 1.23 -8.66
C GLN A 6 -3.08 1.38 -7.79
N TYR A 7 -2.65 0.27 -7.21
CA TYR A 7 -1.36 0.15 -6.53
C TYR A 7 -0.69 -1.18 -6.87
N LYS A 8 0.62 -1.23 -6.70
CA LYS A 8 1.44 -2.43 -6.85
C LYS A 8 2.23 -2.66 -5.57
N ILE A 9 2.22 -3.88 -5.07
CA ILE A 9 3.11 -4.30 -3.98
C ILE A 9 4.47 -4.63 -4.60
N LEU A 10 5.50 -3.93 -4.15
CA LEU A 10 6.88 -4.18 -4.53
C LEU A 10 7.50 -5.21 -3.58
N GLU A 11 7.31 -5.02 -2.27
CA GLU A 11 7.76 -5.94 -1.21
C GLU A 11 6.75 -5.97 -0.06
N MET A 12 6.71 -7.09 0.67
CA MET A 12 5.83 -7.29 1.80
C MET A 12 6.48 -8.20 2.84
N GLU A 13 6.42 -7.76 4.10
CA GLU A 13 6.81 -8.57 5.25
C GLU A 13 5.66 -8.62 6.25
N VAL A 14 5.36 -9.82 6.75
CA VAL A 14 4.27 -10.06 7.69
C VAL A 14 4.87 -10.46 9.03
N MET A 15 4.60 -9.65 10.05
CA MET A 15 4.95 -9.92 11.44
C MET A 15 3.72 -10.43 12.19
N PRO A 16 3.88 -11.04 13.37
CA PRO A 16 2.75 -11.54 14.15
C PRO A 16 1.70 -10.47 14.53
N ASP A 17 2.13 -9.21 14.66
CA ASP A 17 1.31 -8.09 15.15
C ASP A 17 1.21 -6.90 14.16
N HIS A 18 2.00 -6.87 13.09
CA HIS A 18 1.98 -5.81 12.07
C HIS A 18 2.43 -6.30 10.69
N VAL A 19 2.26 -5.46 9.66
CA VAL A 19 2.67 -5.76 8.28
C VAL A 19 3.41 -4.56 7.71
N HIS A 20 4.56 -4.82 7.09
CA HIS A 20 5.29 -3.85 6.30
C HIS A 20 4.97 -4.05 4.81
N LEU A 21 4.67 -2.95 4.12
CA LEU A 21 4.38 -2.95 2.69
C LEU A 21 5.22 -1.87 2.02
N LEU A 22 6.04 -2.27 1.05
CA LEU A 22 6.61 -1.35 0.07
C LEU A 22 5.68 -1.35 -1.15
N ILE A 23 5.03 -0.22 -1.41
CA ILE A 23 4.02 -0.10 -2.45
C ILE A 23 4.34 1.04 -3.41
N ASP A 24 4.09 0.80 -4.69
CA ASP A 24 3.96 1.84 -5.71
C ASP A 24 2.47 2.16 -5.87
N VAL A 25 2.12 3.44 -5.81
CA VAL A 25 0.72 3.90 -5.80
C VAL A 25 0.53 4.96 -6.86
N ASN A 26 -0.55 4.85 -7.64
CA ASN A 26 -0.91 5.91 -8.57
C ASN A 26 -1.09 7.24 -7.81
N PRO A 27 -0.32 8.30 -8.15
CA PRO A 27 -0.35 9.55 -7.41
C PRO A 27 -1.74 10.22 -7.42
N LYS A 28 -2.59 9.91 -8.40
CA LYS A 28 -3.97 10.45 -8.49
C LYS A 28 -4.93 9.89 -7.44
N ARG A 29 -4.62 8.75 -6.81
CA ARG A 29 -5.54 8.04 -5.91
C ARG A 29 -5.37 8.39 -4.44
N GLY A 30 -4.25 9.02 -4.08
CA GLY A 30 -3.87 9.35 -2.72
C GLY A 30 -3.52 8.10 -1.90
N VAL A 31 -2.28 8.03 -1.41
CA VAL A 31 -1.75 6.88 -0.65
C VAL A 31 -2.62 6.52 0.56
N TYR A 32 -3.16 7.53 1.25
CA TYR A 32 -4.01 7.32 2.42
C TYR A 32 -5.26 6.48 2.08
N HIS A 33 -5.91 6.76 0.95
CA HIS A 33 -7.13 6.06 0.55
C HIS A 33 -6.83 4.61 0.16
N VAL A 34 -5.76 4.39 -0.60
CA VAL A 34 -5.30 3.05 -1.00
C VAL A 34 -5.00 2.19 0.23
N VAL A 35 -4.24 2.69 1.20
CA VAL A 35 -3.94 1.93 2.43
C VAL A 35 -5.21 1.60 3.23
N ASN A 36 -6.21 2.49 3.24
CA ASN A 36 -7.49 2.19 3.88
C ASN A 36 -8.23 1.05 3.16
N GLN A 37 -8.25 1.06 1.83
CA GLN A 37 -8.86 -0.02 1.06
C GLN A 37 -8.15 -1.36 1.29
N ILE A 38 -6.82 -1.36 1.33
CA ILE A 38 -6.02 -2.56 1.65
C ILE A 38 -6.40 -3.13 3.02
N LYS A 39 -6.42 -2.28 4.06
CA LYS A 39 -6.78 -2.70 5.43
C LYS A 39 -8.23 -3.18 5.51
N GLY A 40 -9.16 -2.47 4.87
CA GLY A 40 -10.58 -2.85 4.85
C GLY A 40 -10.81 -4.20 4.15
N TYR A 41 -10.25 -4.36 2.95
CA TYR A 41 -10.38 -5.59 2.17
C TYR A 41 -9.74 -6.79 2.87
N SER A 42 -8.51 -6.65 3.36
CA SER A 42 -7.83 -7.73 4.10
C SER A 42 -8.57 -8.12 5.38
N SER A 43 -9.07 -7.14 6.15
CA SER A 43 -9.91 -7.40 7.32
C SER A 43 -11.17 -8.19 6.96
N PHE A 44 -11.86 -7.81 5.88
CA PHE A 44 -13.05 -8.52 5.44
C PHE A 44 -12.75 -9.97 5.05
N VAL A 45 -11.75 -10.19 4.18
CA VAL A 45 -11.39 -11.53 3.69
C VAL A 45 -10.92 -12.41 4.85
N LEU A 46 -9.93 -11.96 5.62
CA LEU A 46 -9.33 -12.77 6.69
C LEU A 46 -10.31 -13.06 7.82
N ARG A 47 -11.19 -12.12 8.19
CA ARG A 47 -12.19 -12.38 9.23
C ARG A 47 -13.32 -13.31 8.76
N ASN A 48 -13.55 -13.43 7.46
CA ASN A 48 -14.48 -14.41 6.90
C ASN A 48 -13.84 -15.80 6.79
N GLU A 49 -12.58 -15.86 6.40
CA GLU A 49 -11.82 -17.10 6.27
C GLU A 49 -11.43 -17.71 7.63
N PHE A 50 -11.12 -16.86 8.62
CA PHE A 50 -10.72 -17.26 9.96
C PHE A 50 -11.70 -16.74 11.02
N PRO A 51 -12.83 -17.44 11.28
CA PRO A 51 -13.85 -17.00 12.24
C PRO A 51 -13.32 -16.76 13.66
N VAL A 52 -12.21 -17.40 14.04
CA VAL A 52 -11.53 -17.17 15.32
C VAL A 52 -11.14 -15.70 15.51
N LEU A 53 -10.80 -14.98 14.43
CA LEU A 53 -10.47 -13.56 14.48
C LEU A 53 -11.68 -12.72 14.90
N LYS A 54 -12.89 -13.07 14.45
CA LYS A 54 -14.13 -12.38 14.87
C LYS A 54 -14.43 -12.58 16.36
N ARG A 55 -14.03 -13.72 16.93
CA ARG A 55 -14.24 -14.04 18.36
C ARG A 55 -13.21 -13.36 19.26
N LYS A 56 -11.95 -13.28 18.82
CA LYS A 56 -10.84 -12.78 19.65
C LYS A 56 -10.63 -11.27 19.58
N ILE A 57 -10.91 -10.65 18.43
CA ILE A 57 -10.61 -9.22 18.21
C ILE A 57 -11.79 -8.50 17.53
N PRO A 58 -12.16 -7.28 17.97
CA PRO A 58 -13.30 -6.55 17.40
C PRO A 58 -13.02 -6.08 15.96
N THR A 59 -11.79 -5.70 15.65
CA THR A 59 -11.30 -5.36 14.30
C THR A 59 -9.96 -6.03 14.05
N LEU A 60 -9.61 -6.31 12.78
CA LEU A 60 -8.30 -6.88 12.45
C LEU A 60 -7.19 -5.84 12.55
N TRP A 61 -7.46 -4.63 12.04
CA TRP A 61 -6.51 -3.53 12.05
C TRP A 61 -6.99 -2.40 12.95
N THR A 62 -6.06 -1.65 13.52
CA THR A 62 -6.34 -0.35 14.14
C THR A 62 -6.66 0.69 13.07
N HIS A 63 -7.12 1.88 13.44
CA HIS A 63 -7.29 2.98 12.48
C HIS A 63 -5.93 3.53 12.00
N SER A 64 -4.92 3.50 12.89
CA SER A 64 -3.59 4.05 12.64
C SER A 64 -2.82 3.31 11.56
N LYS A 65 -1.93 4.04 10.89
CA LYS A 65 -1.04 3.52 9.85
C LYS A 65 0.14 4.46 9.74
N PHE A 66 1.33 3.88 9.59
CA PHE A 66 2.54 4.61 9.29
C PHE A 66 2.75 4.62 7.77
N ILE A 67 3.01 5.80 7.20
CA ILE A 67 3.25 5.97 5.77
C ILE A 67 4.45 6.90 5.64
N SER A 68 5.49 6.44 4.95
CA SER A 68 6.66 7.23 4.62
C SER A 68 7.03 7.01 3.16
N THR A 69 7.44 8.07 2.48
CA THR A 69 7.95 7.97 1.11
C THR A 69 9.34 7.38 1.13
N VAL A 70 9.57 6.35 0.33
CA VAL A 70 10.90 5.79 0.08
C VAL A 70 11.36 6.29 -1.28
N GLY A 71 12.35 7.17 -1.30
CA GLY A 71 12.90 7.69 -2.55
C GLY A 71 13.86 8.85 -2.37
N SER A 72 15.13 8.58 -2.61
CA SER A 72 16.04 9.59 -3.17
C SER A 72 15.90 9.49 -4.69
N VAL A 73 15.14 10.40 -5.29
CA VAL A 73 15.17 10.53 -6.76
C VAL A 73 16.59 10.95 -7.12
N THR A 74 17.35 10.10 -7.80
CA THR A 74 18.69 10.50 -8.24
C THR A 74 18.57 11.57 -9.32
N LEU A 75 19.51 12.51 -9.34
CA LEU A 75 19.59 13.58 -10.34
C LEU A 75 19.55 13.03 -11.78
N GLU A 76 20.09 11.83 -11.97
CA GLU A 76 20.10 11.09 -13.23
C GLU A 76 18.69 10.70 -13.70
N VAL A 77 17.81 10.24 -12.81
CA VAL A 77 16.43 9.91 -13.13
C VAL A 77 15.65 11.15 -13.56
N VAL A 78 15.88 12.29 -12.88
CA VAL A 78 15.24 13.57 -13.26
C VAL A 78 15.73 14.06 -14.62
N LYS A 79 17.06 14.02 -14.85
CA LYS A 79 17.64 14.46 -16.12
C LYS A 79 17.14 13.63 -17.30
N LYS A 80 17.09 12.30 -17.13
CA LYS A 80 16.57 11.39 -18.17
C LYS A 80 15.10 11.69 -18.50
N TYR A 81 14.26 11.90 -17.48
CA TYR A 81 12.86 12.29 -17.68
C TYR A 81 12.72 13.61 -18.46
N ILE A 82 13.51 14.65 -18.11
CA ILE A 82 13.48 15.94 -18.82
C ILE A 82 13.91 15.79 -20.28
N GLU A 83 14.92 14.97 -20.55
CA GLU A 83 15.43 14.77 -21.91
C GLU A 83 14.45 13.98 -22.79
N GLU A 84 13.77 12.97 -22.22
CA GLU A 84 12.72 12.21 -22.91
C GLU A 84 11.49 13.07 -23.22
N GLN A 85 11.11 13.98 -22.32
CA GLN A 85 9.99 14.91 -22.54
C GLN A 85 10.26 15.96 -23.63
N LYS A 86 11.52 16.29 -23.93
CA LYS A 86 11.88 17.20 -25.03
C LYS A 86 11.76 16.57 -26.42
N ARG A 87 11.63 15.25 -26.50
CA ARG A 87 11.54 14.49 -27.77
C ARG A 87 10.09 14.17 -28.16
N VAL A 88 9.12 14.65 -27.37
CA VAL A 88 7.67 14.63 -27.64
C VAL A 88 7.27 16.00 -28.15
#